data_AF-A0A963S8C8-F1
#
_entry.id   AF-A0A963S8C8-F1
#
_cell.length_a   1.000
_cell.length_b   1.000
_cell.length_c   1.000
_cell.angle_alpha   90.00
_cell.angle_beta   90.00
_cell.angle_gamma   90.00
#
_symmetry.space_group_name_H-M   'P 1'
#
loop_
_entity.id
_entity.type
_entity.pdbx_description
1 polymer ?
#
loop_
_entity_poly.entity_id
_entity_poly.type
_entity_poly.pdbx_seq_one_letter_code
_entity_poly.pdbx_strand_id
1 'polypeptide(L)' 'MLSPAWLDELKARITLSSLVMRTVKLQRAGREWKACCPFHSEKSPSFYVND' A
#
# COMPACT_ATOMS: atom_id res chain seq x y z
N MET A 1 -15.70 21.54 2.12
CA MET A 1 -14.57 20.82 2.76
C MET A 1 -15.08 19.46 3.23
N LEU A 2 -14.24 18.42 3.16
CA LEU A 2 -14.57 17.08 3.65
C LEU A 2 -14.36 17.05 5.17
N SER A 3 -15.25 16.39 5.92
CA SER A 3 -15.12 16.31 7.37
C SER A 3 -14.06 15.26 7.77
N PRO A 4 -13.41 15.41 8.94
CA PRO A 4 -12.50 14.39 9.47
C PRO A 4 -13.17 13.00 9.56
N ALA A 5 -14.41 12.94 10.05
CA ALA A 5 -15.17 11.70 10.16
C ALA A 5 -15.39 11.01 8.81
N TRP A 6 -15.68 11.79 7.76
CA TRP A 6 -15.81 11.25 6.41
C TRP A 6 -14.47 10.72 5.86
N LEU A 7 -13.36 11.41 6.14
CA LEU A 7 -12.02 10.96 5.73
C LEU A 7 -11.63 9.64 6.42
N ASP A 8 -11.99 9.48 7.69
CA ASP A 8 -11.73 8.25 8.45
C ASP A 8 -12.58 7.09 7.93
N GLU A 9 -13.85 7.34 7.62
CA GLU A 9 -14.73 6.34 6.98
C GLU A 9 -14.19 5.90 5.62
N LEU A 10 -13.68 6.84 4.81
CA LEU A 10 -13.06 6.51 3.53
C LEU A 10 -11.83 5.60 3.70
N LYS A 11 -10.93 5.94 4.65
CA LYS A 11 -9.73 5.13 4.93
C LYS A 11 -10.09 3.73 5.44
N ALA A 12 -11.14 3.60 6.25
CA ALA A 12 -11.58 2.31 6.80
C ALA A 12 -12.14 1.34 5.73
N ARG A 13 -12.58 1.85 4.57
CA ARG A 13 -13.18 1.03 3.50
C ARG A 13 -12.16 0.48 2.49
N ILE A 14 -10.91 0.95 2.53
CA ILE A 14 -9.90 0.65 1.51
C ILE A 14 -8.64 0.14 2.20
N THR A 15 -8.23 -1.10 1.88
CA THR A 15 -6.92 -1.59 2.32
C THR A 15 -5.81 -0.99 1.45
N LEU A 16 -4.69 -0.64 2.06
CA LEU A 16 -3.59 0.02 1.34
C LEU A 16 -2.98 -0.90 0.28
N SER A 17 -2.92 -2.21 0.55
CA SER A 17 -2.44 -3.20 -0.42
C SER A 17 -3.30 -3.23 -1.69
N SER A 18 -4.63 -3.16 -1.57
CA SER A 18 -5.56 -3.20 -2.71
C SER A 18 -5.43 -1.98 -3.63
N LEU A 19 -5.07 -0.83 -3.05
CA LEU A 19 -4.83 0.39 -3.79
C LEU A 19 -3.48 0.32 -4.51
N VAL A 20 -2.42 -0.04 -3.78
CA VAL A 20 -1.04 0.00 -4.29
C VAL A 20 -0.76 -1.11 -5.32
N MET A 21 -1.40 -2.28 -5.18
CA MET A 21 -1.24 -3.40 -6.12
C MET A 21 -1.68 -3.07 -7.55
N ARG A 22 -2.45 -1.99 -7.75
CA ARG A 22 -2.84 -1.50 -9.09
C ARG A 22 -1.65 -0.99 -9.92
N THR A 23 -0.58 -0.55 -9.26
CA THR A 23 0.59 0.06 -9.91
C THR A 23 1.91 -0.61 -9.56
N VAL A 24 1.98 -1.28 -8.41
CA VAL A 24 3.19 -1.97 -7.93
C VAL A 24 2.90 -3.47 -7.80
N LYS A 25 3.80 -4.30 -8.34
CA LYS A 25 3.67 -5.77 -8.24
C LYS A 25 4.03 -6.26 -6.84
N LEU A 26 3.07 -6.14 -5.92
CA LEU A 26 3.20 -6.62 -4.54
C LEU A 26 3.24 -8.15 -4.48
N GLN A 27 4.07 -8.68 -3.59
CA GLN A 27 4.17 -10.11 -3.26
C GLN A 27 3.97 -10.31 -1.76
N ARG A 28 3.31 -11.40 -1.37
CA ARG A 28 3.07 -11.70 0.04
C ARG A 28 4.38 -12.06 0.75
N ALA A 29 4.61 -11.49 1.93
CA ALA A 29 5.78 -11.75 2.77
C ALA A 29 5.33 -11.89 4.23
N GLY A 30 5.03 -13.12 4.65
CA GLY A 30 4.46 -13.34 5.98
C GLY A 30 3.09 -12.67 6.11
N ARG A 31 2.98 -11.69 7.03
CA ARG A 31 1.74 -10.95 7.30
C ARG A 31 1.58 -9.68 6.47
N GLU A 32 2.62 -9.26 5.77
CA GLU A 32 2.67 -8.01 5.00
C GLU A 32 2.85 -8.29 3.50
N TRP A 33 2.88 -7.22 2.71
CA TRP A 33 3.20 -7.23 1.30
C TRP A 33 4.53 -6.53 1.04
N LYS A 34 5.31 -7.01 0.07
CA LYS A 34 6.58 -6.39 -0.34
C LYS A 34 6.74 -6.26 -1.85
N ALA A 35 7.54 -5.30 -2.29
CA ALA A 35 7.99 -5.13 -3.67
C ALA A 35 9.32 -4.35 -3.74
N CYS A 36 9.92 -4.25 -4.93
CA CYS A 36 10.92 -3.23 -5.20
C CYS A 36 10.28 -1.84 -5.13
N CYS A 37 11.01 -0.85 -4.61
CA CYS A 37 10.49 0.50 -4.45
C CYS A 37 10.18 1.15 -5.80
N PRO A 38 8.97 1.70 -6.02
CA PRO A 38 8.64 2.40 -7.26
C PRO A 38 9.32 3.78 -7.37
N PHE A 39 9.96 4.25 -6.30
CA PHE A 39 10.61 5.56 -6.23
C PHE A 39 12.14 5.50 -6.42
N HIS A 40 12.74 4.31 -6.34
CA HIS A 40 14.19 4.11 -6.48
C HIS A 40 14.48 2.96 -7.44
N SER A 41 15.50 3.11 -8.29
CA SER A 41 15.90 2.06 -9.24
C SER A 41 16.80 1.02 -8.56
N GLU A 42 16.19 0.11 -7.83
CA GLU A 42 16.85 -0.97 -7.08
C GLU A 42 16.41 -2.36 -7.53
N LYS A 43 17.22 -3.38 -7.21
CA LYS A 43 16.94 -4.79 -7.53
C LYS A 43 16.42 -5.60 -6.35
N SER A 44 16.60 -5.11 -5.13
CA SER A 44 16.17 -5.77 -3.90
C SER A 44 14.86 -5.16 -3.42
N PRO A 45 13.90 -5.95 -2.90
CA PRO A 45 12.67 -5.40 -2.32
C PRO A 45 12.98 -4.50 -1.11
N SER A 46 12.52 -3.24 -1.14
CA SER A 46 12.58 -2.31 0.01
C SER A 46 11.25 -1.61 0.32
N PHE A 47 10.20 -1.91 -0.44
CA PHE A 47 8.88 -1.31 -0.26
C PHE A 47 7.93 -2.31 0.39
N TYR A 48 7.34 -1.91 1.53
CA TYR A 48 6.49 -2.75 2.37
C TYR A 48 5.11 -2.10 2.54
N VAL A 49 4.05 -2.90 2.49
CA VAL A 49 2.68 -2.46 2.73
C VAL A 49 2.06 -3.37 3.78
N ASN A 50 1.57 -2.75 4.86
CA ASN A 50 0.81 -3.40 5.91
C ASN A 50 -0.64 -2.92 5.85
N ASP A 51 -1.58 -3.85 5.99
CA ASP A 51 -3.02 -3.58 5.94
C ASP A 51 -3.61 -3.37 7.34
#